data_AF-A0AAF3J6H2-F1
#
_entry.id   AF-A0AAF3J6H2-F1
#
_cell.length_a   1.000
_cell.length_b   1.000
_cell.length_c   1.000
_cell.angle_alpha   90.00
_cell.angle_beta   90.00
_cell.angle_gamma   90.00
#
_symmetry.space_group_name_H-M   'P 1'
#
loop_
_entity.id
_entity.type
_entity.pdbx_description
1 polymer ?
#
loop_
_entity_poly.entity_id
_entity_poly.type
_entity_poly.pdbx_seq_one_letter_code
_entity_poly.pdbx_strand_id
1 'polypeptide(L)'
;MCLLFVSTVAGKSKFDKVAKIAMEVLNQARLPGTIRQCRCNEEEICGQQAIQQATSCAPGCYGSFNRVASNPAALQGCLNQKIPVLQQFLQCIIHEAGSCSNSAEQPQVTHYDFRRALQIGVARVQSSRGEILSSSSLKNIQGFANALLDFGVCVESCAAQQNVVGTCFDRNGCNPRFDERKAKRGLKSCMKRLNWKQHAGQLCDCALGAGVAELNRFCPILRLMSAP
;
A
#
# COMPACT_ATOMS: atom_id res chain seq x y z
N MET A 1 1.97 1.20 -0.05
CA MET A 1 1.28 0.25 -0.97
C MET A 1 2.05 -1.06 -1.16
N CYS A 2 3.37 -1.00 -1.27
CA CYS A 2 4.22 -2.16 -1.55
C CYS A 2 4.25 -3.21 -0.42
N LEU A 3 4.33 -2.77 0.83
CA LEU A 3 4.30 -3.64 2.01
C LEU A 3 2.99 -4.44 2.12
N LEU A 4 1.86 -3.88 1.67
CA LEU A 4 0.59 -4.59 1.67
C LEU A 4 0.64 -5.78 0.71
N PHE A 5 1.21 -5.61 -0.48
CA PHE A 5 1.33 -6.69 -1.47
C PHE A 5 2.32 -7.79 -1.04
N VAL A 6 3.44 -7.42 -0.44
CA VAL A 6 4.40 -8.42 0.07
C VAL A 6 3.86 -9.15 1.30
N SER A 7 3.04 -8.49 2.10
CA SER A 7 2.47 -9.07 3.33
C SER A 7 1.21 -9.91 3.06
N THR A 8 0.44 -9.61 2.01
CA THR A 8 -0.68 -10.47 1.56
C THR A 8 -0.19 -11.82 1.08
N VAL A 9 0.95 -11.85 0.40
CA VAL A 9 1.63 -13.07 -0.05
C VAL A 9 2.13 -13.93 1.13
N ALA A 10 2.36 -13.31 2.29
CA ALA A 10 3.03 -13.94 3.42
C ALA A 10 2.14 -14.29 4.63
N GLY A 11 0.82 -14.06 4.56
CA GLY A 11 -0.18 -14.60 5.51
C GLY A 11 -0.65 -13.68 6.66
N LYS A 12 -1.66 -14.16 7.42
CA LYS A 12 -2.41 -13.39 8.44
C LYS A 12 -1.55 -12.68 9.51
N SER A 13 -0.50 -13.33 10.02
CA SER A 13 0.35 -12.77 11.09
C SER A 13 1.21 -11.59 10.62
N LYS A 14 1.47 -11.46 9.32
CA LYS A 14 2.29 -10.39 8.77
C LYS A 14 1.53 -9.09 8.56
N PHE A 15 0.19 -9.12 8.51
CA PHE A 15 -0.62 -7.90 8.41
C PHE A 15 -0.61 -7.05 9.68
N ASP A 16 -0.65 -7.69 10.86
CA ASP A 16 -0.55 -6.96 12.13
C ASP A 16 0.81 -6.27 12.23
N LYS A 17 1.87 -6.87 11.63
CA LYS A 17 3.18 -6.25 11.46
C LYS A 17 3.16 -5.06 10.51
N VAL A 18 2.43 -5.12 9.39
CA VAL A 18 2.27 -3.95 8.47
C VAL A 18 1.60 -2.77 9.17
N ALA A 19 0.48 -3.02 9.87
CA ALA A 19 -0.21 -1.96 10.59
C ALA A 19 0.69 -1.34 11.68
N LYS A 20 1.44 -2.17 12.40
CA LYS A 20 2.42 -1.71 13.40
C LYS A 20 3.52 -0.86 12.77
N ILE A 21 4.13 -1.31 11.67
CA ILE A 21 5.16 -0.56 10.94
C ILE A 21 4.60 0.79 10.46
N ALA A 22 3.38 0.81 9.91
CA ALA A 22 2.75 2.05 9.48
C ALA A 22 2.56 3.04 10.64
N MET A 23 2.14 2.56 11.82
CA MET A 23 2.04 3.39 13.02
C MET A 23 3.40 3.86 13.54
N GLU A 24 4.44 3.03 13.49
CA GLU A 24 5.80 3.42 13.84
C GLU A 24 6.31 4.55 12.94
N VAL A 25 6.06 4.45 11.63
CA VAL A 25 6.40 5.49 10.64
C VAL A 25 5.66 6.80 10.95
N LEU A 26 4.35 6.74 11.22
CA LEU A 26 3.56 7.92 11.59
C LEU A 26 4.05 8.55 12.90
N ASN A 27 4.35 7.74 13.92
CA ASN A 27 4.83 8.23 15.21
C ASN A 27 6.19 8.94 15.09
N GLN A 28 7.08 8.48 14.20
CA GLN A 28 8.35 9.15 13.91
C GLN A 28 8.18 10.47 13.14
N ALA A 29 7.03 10.66 12.48
CA ALA A 29 6.67 11.88 11.76
C ALA A 29 5.79 12.83 12.58
N ARG A 30 5.58 12.55 13.87
CA ARG A 30 4.77 13.37 14.76
C ARG A 30 5.40 14.76 14.97
N LEU A 31 4.56 15.79 14.90
CA LEU A 31 4.90 17.16 15.24
C LEU A 31 4.42 17.51 16.66
N PRO A 32 5.00 18.52 17.31
CA PRO A 32 4.48 19.04 18.57
C PRO A 32 3.04 19.58 18.43
N GLY A 33 2.25 19.41 19.49
CA GLY A 33 0.89 19.92 19.57
C GLY A 33 -0.17 19.05 18.90
N THR A 34 -1.34 19.65 18.69
CA THR A 34 -2.50 19.06 18.03
C THR A 34 -2.92 19.92 16.85
N ILE A 35 -3.65 19.30 15.93
CA ILE A 35 -4.29 19.97 14.80
C ILE A 35 -5.74 19.51 14.72
N ARG A 36 -6.61 20.26 14.06
CA ARG A 36 -7.99 19.82 13.84
C ARG A 36 -8.03 18.51 13.06
N GLN A 37 -9.01 17.67 13.39
CA GLN A 37 -9.38 16.52 12.58
C GLN A 37 -9.88 17.00 11.20
N CYS A 38 -9.60 16.22 10.16
CA CYS A 38 -10.20 16.47 8.85
C CYS A 38 -11.70 16.15 8.86
N ARG A 39 -12.46 16.92 8.07
CA ARG A 39 -13.83 16.58 7.69
C ARG A 39 -13.82 15.41 6.72
N CYS A 40 -14.95 14.69 6.63
CA CYS A 40 -14.98 13.48 5.80
C CYS A 40 -14.86 13.79 4.31
N ASN A 41 -15.38 14.93 3.84
CA ASN A 41 -15.16 15.38 2.47
C ASN A 41 -13.69 15.76 2.19
N GLU A 42 -13.00 16.41 3.14
CA GLU A 42 -11.58 16.73 3.02
C GLU A 42 -10.73 15.46 2.98
N GLU A 43 -11.02 14.50 3.85
CA GLU A 43 -10.34 13.21 3.88
C GLU A 43 -10.57 12.41 2.60
N GLU A 44 -11.78 12.39 2.07
CA GLU A 44 -12.10 11.73 0.81
C GLU A 44 -11.31 12.35 -0.35
N ILE A 45 -11.32 13.68 -0.48
CA ILE A 45 -10.57 14.40 -1.52
C ILE A 45 -9.07 14.10 -1.40
N CYS A 46 -8.51 14.19 -0.19
CA CYS A 46 -7.09 13.95 0.02
C CYS A 46 -6.70 12.48 -0.18
N GLY A 47 -7.58 11.55 0.18
CA GLY A 47 -7.40 10.12 -0.09
C GLY A 47 -7.38 9.81 -1.59
N GLN A 48 -8.33 10.38 -2.35
CA GLN A 48 -8.37 10.25 -3.81
C GLN A 48 -7.14 10.88 -4.47
N GLN A 49 -6.72 12.05 -4.00
CA GLN A 49 -5.50 12.68 -4.50
C GLN A 49 -4.27 11.79 -4.27
N ALA A 50 -4.11 11.21 -3.07
CA ALA A 50 -3.00 10.30 -2.79
C ALA A 50 -3.01 9.05 -3.68
N ILE A 51 -4.19 8.47 -3.93
CA ILE A 51 -4.37 7.36 -4.87
C ILE A 51 -3.96 7.79 -6.28
N GLN A 52 -4.43 8.95 -6.76
CA GLN A 52 -4.14 9.45 -8.10
C GLN A 52 -2.65 9.71 -8.30
N GLN A 53 -1.98 10.28 -7.30
CA GLN A 53 -0.53 10.47 -7.31
C GLN A 53 0.20 9.13 -7.48
N ALA A 54 -0.14 8.12 -6.68
CA ALA A 54 0.46 6.78 -6.81
C ALA A 54 0.19 6.16 -8.19
N THR A 55 -1.03 6.25 -8.73
CA THR A 55 -1.36 5.69 -10.04
C THR A 55 -0.69 6.42 -11.20
N SER A 56 -0.51 7.74 -11.10
CA SER A 56 0.19 8.53 -12.13
C SER A 56 1.70 8.26 -12.15
N CYS A 57 2.28 7.87 -11.01
CA CYS A 57 3.69 7.47 -10.90
C CYS A 57 3.97 6.04 -11.40
N ALA A 58 2.97 5.15 -11.39
CA ALA A 58 3.16 3.74 -11.73
C ALA A 58 3.78 3.48 -13.13
N PRO A 59 3.34 4.17 -14.21
CA PRO A 59 3.91 3.96 -15.55
C PRO A 59 5.43 4.11 -15.63
N GLY A 60 6.00 5.11 -14.95
CA GLY A 60 7.45 5.35 -14.92
C GLY A 60 8.25 4.31 -14.13
N CYS A 61 7.59 3.49 -13.32
CA CYS A 61 8.23 2.55 -12.39
C CYS A 61 8.26 1.10 -12.88
N TYR A 62 7.54 0.79 -13.96
CA TYR A 62 7.44 -0.58 -14.46
C TYR A 62 8.75 -1.18 -14.96
N GLY A 63 9.77 -0.35 -15.24
CA GLY A 63 11.11 -0.83 -15.59
C GLY A 63 11.71 -1.79 -14.57
N SER A 64 11.25 -1.74 -13.31
CA SER A 64 11.63 -2.66 -12.22
C SER A 64 11.38 -4.13 -12.57
N PHE A 65 10.43 -4.41 -13.47
CA PHE A 65 10.05 -5.77 -13.86
C PHE A 65 10.79 -6.33 -15.09
N ASN A 66 11.56 -5.52 -15.80
CA ASN A 66 12.25 -5.92 -17.04
C ASN A 66 13.20 -7.10 -16.85
N ARG A 67 13.70 -7.28 -15.62
CA ARG A 67 14.63 -8.33 -15.23
C ARG A 67 13.98 -9.64 -14.76
N VAL A 68 12.66 -9.68 -14.60
CA VAL A 68 11.94 -10.85 -14.04
C VAL A 68 10.85 -11.41 -14.96
N ALA A 69 10.38 -10.63 -15.94
CA ALA A 69 9.36 -11.05 -16.88
C ALA A 69 9.93 -11.11 -18.28
N SER A 70 9.72 -12.22 -19.01
CA SER A 70 10.08 -12.30 -20.43
C SER A 70 9.19 -11.42 -21.31
N ASN A 71 7.99 -11.08 -20.85
CA ASN A 71 7.10 -10.09 -21.48
C ASN A 71 6.68 -9.01 -20.46
N PRO A 72 7.52 -7.98 -20.23
CA PRO A 72 7.22 -6.92 -19.26
C PRO A 72 5.93 -6.16 -19.58
N ALA A 73 5.61 -5.93 -20.86
CA ALA A 73 4.39 -5.23 -21.26
C ALA A 73 3.12 -6.01 -20.87
N ALA A 74 3.13 -7.35 -21.03
CA ALA A 74 2.04 -8.19 -20.55
C ALA A 74 1.90 -8.12 -19.02
N LEU A 75 3.02 -8.14 -18.28
CA LEU A 75 3.00 -8.01 -16.82
C LEU A 75 2.47 -6.65 -16.36
N GLN A 76 2.82 -5.56 -17.06
CA GLN A 76 2.23 -4.24 -16.83
C GLN A 76 0.71 -4.29 -16.99
N GLY A 77 0.22 -4.91 -18.06
CA GLY A 77 -1.21 -5.15 -18.27
C GLY A 77 -1.87 -5.88 -17.08
N CYS A 78 -1.23 -6.95 -16.59
CA CYS A 78 -1.71 -7.69 -15.42
C CYS A 78 -1.84 -6.82 -14.16
N LEU A 79 -0.84 -5.97 -13.89
CA LEU A 79 -0.84 -5.08 -12.74
C LEU A 79 -1.88 -3.97 -12.89
N ASN A 80 -1.98 -3.37 -14.08
CA ASN A 80 -2.96 -2.34 -14.40
C ASN A 80 -4.40 -2.81 -14.20
N GLN A 81 -4.71 -4.04 -14.58
CA GLN A 81 -6.03 -4.65 -14.34
C GLN A 81 -6.41 -4.72 -12.84
N LYS A 82 -5.43 -4.67 -11.92
CA LYS A 82 -5.68 -4.71 -10.47
C LYS A 82 -5.69 -3.33 -9.81
N ILE A 83 -5.41 -2.25 -10.55
CA ILE A 83 -5.51 -0.88 -10.01
C ILE A 83 -6.91 -0.59 -9.45
N PRO A 84 -8.03 -0.86 -10.16
CA PRO A 84 -9.37 -0.57 -9.61
C PRO A 84 -9.67 -1.33 -8.32
N VAL A 85 -9.23 -2.58 -8.22
CA VAL A 85 -9.38 -3.40 -7.00
C VAL A 85 -8.61 -2.77 -5.84
N LEU A 86 -7.40 -2.30 -6.10
CA LEU A 86 -6.57 -1.63 -5.11
C LEU A 86 -7.16 -0.28 -4.67
N GLN A 87 -7.77 0.47 -5.59
CA GLN A 87 -8.48 1.71 -5.27
C GLN A 87 -9.67 1.44 -4.36
N GLN A 88 -10.50 0.44 -4.68
CA GLN A 88 -11.61 0.02 -3.83
C GLN A 88 -11.14 -0.42 -2.44
N PHE A 89 -9.99 -1.08 -2.35
CA PHE A 89 -9.38 -1.46 -1.07
C PHE A 89 -8.99 -0.26 -0.21
N LEU A 90 -8.29 0.70 -0.80
CA LEU A 90 -7.84 1.89 -0.09
C LEU A 90 -9.03 2.73 0.36
N GLN A 91 -10.03 2.90 -0.49
CA GLN A 91 -11.28 3.59 -0.14
C GLN A 91 -12.01 2.90 1.01
N CYS A 92 -12.11 1.58 0.99
CA CYS A 92 -12.70 0.82 2.09
C CYS A 92 -11.94 1.04 3.41
N ILE A 93 -10.60 1.02 3.39
CA ILE A 93 -9.79 1.24 4.60
C ILE A 93 -10.03 2.65 5.15
N ILE A 94 -10.03 3.68 4.30
CA ILE A 94 -10.29 5.07 4.69
C ILE A 94 -11.66 5.16 5.38
N HIS A 95 -12.69 4.55 4.79
CA HIS A 95 -14.02 4.55 5.36
C HIS A 95 -14.11 3.81 6.71
N GLU A 96 -13.52 2.62 6.82
CA GLU A 96 -13.58 1.79 8.04
C GLU A 96 -12.69 2.33 9.18
N ALA A 97 -11.68 3.14 8.87
CA ALA A 97 -10.80 3.73 9.88
C ALA A 97 -11.53 4.75 10.77
N GLY A 98 -12.64 5.35 10.28
CA GLY A 98 -13.37 6.39 11.00
C GLY A 98 -12.46 7.56 11.38
N SER A 99 -11.65 7.98 10.42
CA SER A 99 -10.53 8.90 10.60
C SER A 99 -10.91 10.38 10.38
N CYS A 100 -12.12 10.65 9.91
CA CYS A 100 -12.71 11.99 9.78
C CYS A 100 -13.83 12.28 10.80
N SER A 101 -14.26 13.55 10.87
CA SER A 101 -15.44 13.98 11.63
C SER A 101 -16.24 15.05 10.87
N ASN A 102 -17.56 14.85 10.74
CA ASN A 102 -18.47 15.86 10.20
C ASN A 102 -19.08 16.78 11.28
N SER A 103 -18.57 16.71 12.52
CA SER A 103 -19.04 17.53 13.63
C SER A 103 -18.88 19.03 13.33
N ALA A 104 -19.80 19.85 13.87
CA ALA A 104 -19.71 21.30 13.82
C ALA A 104 -18.44 21.79 14.54
N GLU A 105 -18.15 21.21 15.71
CA GLU A 105 -16.87 21.35 16.40
C GLU A 105 -15.91 20.26 15.95
N GLN A 106 -14.79 20.67 15.33
CA GLN A 106 -13.78 19.74 14.83
C GLN A 106 -12.87 19.28 15.98
N PRO A 107 -12.83 17.96 16.30
CA PRO A 107 -11.95 17.45 17.35
C PRO A 107 -10.49 17.76 17.08
N GLN A 108 -9.69 17.94 18.12
CA GLN A 108 -8.24 18.03 18.00
C GLN A 108 -7.63 16.62 17.96
N VAL A 109 -6.68 16.41 17.06
CA VAL A 109 -5.94 15.15 16.87
C VAL A 109 -4.44 15.40 16.85
N THR A 110 -3.66 14.34 16.98
CA THR A 110 -2.20 14.41 16.85
C THR A 110 -1.80 15.01 15.50
N HIS A 111 -0.86 15.96 15.54
CA HIS A 111 -0.28 16.57 14.35
C HIS A 111 0.84 15.69 13.78
N TYR A 112 0.77 15.36 12.50
CA TYR A 112 1.73 14.56 11.75
C TYR A 112 2.20 15.30 10.50
N ASP A 113 3.49 15.21 10.20
CA ASP A 113 4.06 15.61 8.91
C ASP A 113 3.97 14.44 7.94
N PHE A 114 2.94 14.42 7.08
CA PHE A 114 2.73 13.32 6.13
C PHE A 114 3.80 13.22 5.06
N ARG A 115 4.43 14.34 4.68
CA ARG A 115 5.54 14.32 3.74
C ARG A 115 6.74 13.60 4.37
N ARG A 116 7.05 13.91 5.63
CA ARG A 116 8.07 13.19 6.40
C ARG A 116 7.69 11.72 6.62
N ALA A 117 6.42 11.41 6.89
CA ALA A 117 5.95 10.04 7.01
C ALA A 117 6.20 9.22 5.73
N LEU A 118 5.94 9.80 4.55
CA LEU A 118 6.23 9.15 3.26
C LEU A 118 7.74 8.88 3.09
N GLN A 119 8.59 9.86 3.41
CA GLN A 119 10.05 9.71 3.32
C GLN A 119 10.58 8.62 4.26
N ILE A 120 10.12 8.63 5.51
CA ILE A 120 10.47 7.58 6.50
C ILE A 120 9.97 6.23 6.01
N GLY A 121 8.77 6.15 5.45
CA GLY A 121 8.20 4.92 4.88
C GLY A 121 9.08 4.32 3.78
N VAL A 122 9.50 5.14 2.81
CA VAL A 122 10.40 4.72 1.72
C VAL A 122 11.74 4.21 2.27
N ALA A 123 12.37 4.99 3.17
CA ALA A 123 13.64 4.61 3.79
C ALA A 123 13.52 3.32 4.62
N ARG A 124 12.39 3.13 5.31
CA ARG A 124 12.10 1.92 6.08
C ARG A 124 11.98 0.70 5.19
N VAL A 125 11.28 0.79 4.06
CA VAL A 125 11.19 -0.32 3.09
C VAL A 125 12.56 -0.70 2.55
N GLN A 126 13.38 0.30 2.20
CA GLN A 126 14.73 0.08 1.68
C GLN A 126 15.64 -0.58 2.73
N SER A 127 15.70 -0.03 3.95
CA SER A 127 16.53 -0.55 5.05
C SER A 127 16.07 -1.93 5.55
N SER A 128 14.77 -2.21 5.54
CA SER A 128 14.21 -3.51 5.94
C SER A 128 14.16 -4.54 4.81
N ARG A 129 14.70 -4.25 3.62
CA ARG A 129 14.62 -5.13 2.43
C ARG A 129 15.09 -6.56 2.72
N GLY A 130 16.24 -6.70 3.38
CA GLY A 130 16.80 -8.01 3.73
C GLY A 130 15.88 -8.81 4.67
N GLU A 131 15.29 -8.15 5.66
CA GLU A 131 14.33 -8.79 6.59
C GLU A 131 13.02 -9.17 5.90
N ILE A 132 12.53 -8.32 4.98
CA ILE A 132 11.31 -8.59 4.21
C ILE A 132 11.52 -9.83 3.34
N LEU A 133 12.66 -9.92 2.64
CA LEU A 133 12.96 -10.99 1.69
C LEU A 133 13.49 -12.27 2.32
N SER A 134 13.96 -12.24 3.57
CA SER A 134 14.51 -13.42 4.26
C SER A 134 13.48 -14.50 4.57
N SER A 135 12.18 -14.21 4.39
CA SER A 135 11.14 -15.19 4.68
C SER A 135 11.18 -16.39 3.73
N SER A 136 11.02 -17.59 4.29
CA SER A 136 11.06 -18.86 3.55
C SER A 136 10.09 -18.90 2.37
N SER A 137 8.91 -18.30 2.50
CA SER A 137 7.89 -18.19 1.45
C SER A 137 8.31 -17.34 0.26
N LEU A 138 9.25 -16.40 0.43
CA LEU A 138 9.72 -15.50 -0.63
C LEU A 138 11.01 -15.96 -1.30
N LYS A 139 11.75 -16.92 -0.71
CA LYS A 139 13.01 -17.44 -1.28
C LYS A 139 12.84 -17.92 -2.73
N ASN A 140 11.72 -18.56 -3.04
CA ASN A 140 11.46 -19.12 -4.37
C ASN A 140 10.99 -18.07 -5.39
N ILE A 141 10.65 -16.86 -4.94
CA ILE A 141 10.18 -15.75 -5.79
C ILE A 141 10.99 -14.48 -5.52
N GLN A 142 12.26 -14.64 -5.12
CA GLN A 142 13.07 -13.54 -4.60
C GLN A 142 13.33 -12.48 -5.67
N GLY A 143 13.52 -12.87 -6.93
CA GLY A 143 13.68 -11.93 -8.04
C GLY A 143 12.42 -11.10 -8.24
N PHE A 144 11.26 -11.76 -8.32
CA PHE A 144 9.97 -11.08 -8.45
C PHE A 144 9.65 -10.19 -7.24
N ALA A 145 9.88 -10.68 -6.01
CA ALA A 145 9.66 -9.90 -4.79
C ALA A 145 10.57 -8.66 -4.74
N ASN A 146 11.83 -8.78 -5.17
CA ASN A 146 12.74 -7.65 -5.33
C ASN A 146 12.23 -6.63 -6.34
N ALA A 147 11.80 -7.08 -7.53
CA ALA A 147 11.23 -6.22 -8.56
C ALA A 147 9.98 -5.48 -8.07
N LEU A 148 9.13 -6.17 -7.30
CA LEU A 148 7.94 -5.58 -6.70
C LEU A 148 8.29 -4.50 -5.66
N LEU A 149 9.27 -4.76 -4.80
CA LEU A 149 9.78 -3.77 -3.83
C LEU A 149 10.36 -2.55 -4.53
N ASP A 150 11.17 -2.75 -5.57
CA ASP A 150 11.76 -1.65 -6.35
C ASP A 150 10.66 -0.82 -7.04
N PHE A 151 9.64 -1.48 -7.61
CA PHE A 151 8.47 -0.82 -8.17
C PHE A 151 7.77 0.05 -7.13
N GLY A 152 7.48 -0.48 -5.94
CA GLY A 152 6.80 0.27 -4.90
C GLY A 152 7.61 1.43 -4.34
N VAL A 153 8.91 1.25 -4.15
CA VAL A 153 9.84 2.33 -3.74
C VAL A 153 9.87 3.43 -4.78
N CYS A 154 9.93 3.09 -6.07
CA CYS A 154 9.86 4.06 -7.17
C CYS A 154 8.54 4.85 -7.13
N VAL A 155 7.40 4.17 -7.01
CA VAL A 155 6.08 4.82 -6.97
C VAL A 155 5.94 5.74 -5.76
N GLU A 156 6.30 5.27 -4.57
CA GLU A 156 6.21 6.06 -3.33
C GLU A 156 7.18 7.25 -3.37
N SER A 157 8.38 7.11 -3.95
CA SER A 157 9.33 8.21 -4.13
C SER A 157 8.81 9.28 -5.10
N CYS A 158 8.26 8.86 -6.24
CA CYS A 158 7.63 9.77 -7.20
C CYS A 158 6.42 10.50 -6.57
N ALA A 159 5.56 9.80 -5.84
CA ALA A 159 4.43 10.41 -5.17
C ALA A 159 4.87 11.41 -4.07
N ALA A 160 5.95 11.10 -3.34
CA ALA A 160 6.52 12.02 -2.35
C ALA A 160 7.03 13.33 -3.00
N GLN A 161 7.64 13.24 -4.20
CA GLN A 161 8.09 14.42 -4.96
C GLN A 161 6.93 15.31 -5.41
N GLN A 162 5.74 14.74 -5.66
CA GLN A 162 4.55 15.53 -5.98
C GLN A 162 3.98 16.31 -4.77
N ASN A 163 4.51 16.10 -3.56
CA ASN A 163 4.06 16.74 -2.33
C ASN A 163 5.13 17.65 -1.69
N VAL A 164 6.08 18.17 -2.49
CA VAL A 164 7.15 19.06 -2.00
C VAL A 164 6.62 20.37 -1.38
N VAL A 165 5.52 20.91 -1.91
CA VAL A 165 4.83 22.12 -1.40
C VAL A 165 3.76 21.79 -0.35
N GLY A 166 3.89 20.62 0.29
CA GLY A 166 2.91 20.11 1.25
C GLY A 166 1.92 19.13 0.62
N THR A 167 1.39 18.26 1.48
CA THR A 167 0.36 17.28 1.16
C THR A 167 -1.02 17.93 1.07
N CYS A 168 -2.01 17.19 0.56
CA CYS A 168 -3.39 17.66 0.57
C CYS A 168 -3.88 18.01 1.97
N PHE A 169 -3.47 17.24 2.99
CA PHE A 169 -3.81 17.50 4.39
C PHE A 169 -3.19 18.80 4.91
N ASP A 170 -1.95 19.08 4.53
CA ASP A 170 -1.26 20.34 4.91
C ASP A 170 -2.00 21.55 4.31
N ARG A 171 -2.42 21.46 3.05
CA ARG A 171 -3.21 22.51 2.38
C ARG A 171 -4.58 22.76 3.01
N ASN A 172 -5.20 21.71 3.55
CA ASN A 172 -6.46 21.82 4.28
C ASN A 172 -6.26 22.20 5.75
N GLY A 173 -5.02 22.20 6.26
CA GLY A 173 -4.73 22.48 7.68
C GLY A 173 -5.43 21.51 8.62
N CYS A 174 -5.41 20.21 8.30
CA CYS A 174 -6.05 19.18 9.11
C CYS A 174 -5.24 17.87 9.09
N ASN A 175 -5.46 16.98 10.05
CA ASN A 175 -5.02 15.60 9.94
C ASN A 175 -6.16 14.60 10.15
N PRO A 176 -6.14 13.44 9.48
CA PRO A 176 -6.99 12.33 9.83
C PRO A 176 -6.62 11.79 11.21
N ARG A 177 -7.62 11.27 11.93
CA ARG A 177 -7.42 10.56 13.18
C ARG A 177 -6.89 9.16 12.89
N PHE A 178 -5.73 8.82 13.44
CA PHE A 178 -5.22 7.45 13.41
C PHE A 178 -5.54 6.70 14.70
N ASP A 179 -6.20 5.56 14.54
CA ASP A 179 -6.43 4.58 15.60
C ASP A 179 -5.94 3.22 15.11
N GLU A 180 -4.92 2.67 15.75
CA GLU A 180 -4.30 1.41 15.33
C GLU A 180 -5.30 0.24 15.35
N ARG A 181 -6.22 0.20 16.33
CA ARG A 181 -7.20 -0.88 16.45
C ARG A 181 -8.22 -0.80 15.32
N LYS A 182 -8.71 0.40 15.01
CA LYS A 182 -9.61 0.62 13.87
C LYS A 182 -8.91 0.34 12.55
N ALA A 183 -7.67 0.80 12.37
CA ALA A 183 -6.88 0.54 11.17
C ALA A 183 -6.69 -0.97 10.94
N LYS A 184 -6.31 -1.73 11.98
CA LYS A 184 -6.21 -3.21 11.90
C LYS A 184 -7.55 -3.88 11.57
N ARG A 185 -8.64 -3.41 12.18
CA ARG A 185 -9.98 -3.95 11.93
C ARG A 185 -10.46 -3.66 10.51
N GLY A 186 -10.32 -2.41 10.06
CA GLY A 186 -10.64 -1.97 8.70
C GLY A 186 -9.84 -2.74 7.66
N LEU A 187 -8.54 -2.88 7.84
CA LEU A 187 -7.69 -3.69 6.96
C LEU A 187 -8.21 -5.12 6.82
N LYS A 188 -8.55 -5.79 7.93
CA LYS A 188 -9.08 -7.16 7.93
C LYS A 188 -10.47 -7.24 7.27
N SER A 189 -11.35 -6.30 7.60
CA SER A 189 -12.72 -6.18 7.06
C SER A 189 -12.70 -5.99 5.53
N CYS A 190 -11.93 -5.01 5.05
CA CYS A 190 -11.83 -4.66 3.64
C CYS A 190 -11.19 -5.75 2.79
N MET A 191 -10.15 -6.42 3.30
CA MET A 191 -9.57 -7.56 2.60
C MET A 191 -10.58 -8.70 2.42
N LYS A 192 -11.38 -8.98 3.46
CA LYS A 192 -12.43 -10.00 3.39
C LYS A 192 -13.48 -9.63 2.34
N ARG A 193 -13.92 -8.37 2.31
CA ARG A 193 -14.92 -7.89 1.34
C ARG A 193 -14.45 -7.99 -0.12
N LEU A 194 -13.17 -7.77 -0.37
CA LEU A 194 -12.61 -7.78 -1.72
C LEU A 194 -12.24 -9.16 -2.26
N ASN A 195 -12.51 -10.25 -1.53
CA ASN A 195 -12.08 -11.59 -1.94
C ASN A 195 -10.59 -11.62 -2.35
N TRP A 196 -9.73 -10.97 -1.56
CA TRP A 196 -8.34 -10.66 -1.93
C TRP A 196 -7.56 -11.87 -2.47
N LYS A 197 -7.84 -13.08 -1.96
CA LYS A 197 -7.20 -14.32 -2.40
C LYS A 197 -7.45 -14.63 -3.86
N GLN A 198 -8.67 -14.41 -4.34
CA GLN A 198 -9.05 -14.60 -5.74
C GLN A 198 -8.28 -13.64 -6.63
N HIS A 199 -8.20 -12.36 -6.25
CA HIS A 199 -7.42 -11.37 -7.00
C HIS A 199 -5.92 -11.66 -6.99
N ALA A 200 -5.37 -12.16 -5.89
CA ALA A 200 -3.98 -12.60 -5.81
C ALA A 200 -3.71 -13.80 -6.73
N GLY A 201 -4.60 -14.80 -6.76
CA GLY A 201 -4.51 -15.94 -7.69
C GLY A 201 -4.54 -15.50 -9.15
N GLN A 202 -5.54 -14.69 -9.53
CA GLN A 202 -5.66 -14.14 -10.88
C GLN A 202 -4.43 -13.33 -11.31
N LEU A 203 -3.88 -12.49 -10.42
CA LEU A 203 -2.67 -11.75 -10.75
C LEU A 203 -1.48 -12.68 -10.93
N CYS A 204 -1.35 -13.69 -10.08
CA CYS A 204 -0.27 -14.66 -10.19
C CYS A 204 -0.32 -15.39 -11.54
N ASP A 205 -1.50 -15.86 -11.95
CA ASP A 205 -1.69 -16.55 -13.22
C ASP A 205 -1.37 -15.66 -14.43
N CYS A 206 -1.82 -14.41 -14.39
CA CYS A 206 -1.49 -13.43 -15.42
C CYS A 206 0.02 -13.15 -15.46
N ALA A 207 0.66 -12.96 -14.31
CA ALA A 207 2.10 -12.72 -14.22
C ALA A 207 2.94 -13.93 -14.68
N LEU A 208 2.48 -15.15 -14.40
CA LEU A 208 3.08 -16.37 -14.93
C LEU A 208 2.96 -16.41 -16.47
N GLY A 209 1.79 -16.08 -17.01
CA GLY A 209 1.58 -15.94 -18.46
C GLY A 209 2.41 -14.83 -19.11
N ALA A 210 2.76 -13.78 -18.35
CA ALA A 210 3.68 -12.72 -18.76
C ALA A 210 5.17 -13.10 -18.66
N GLY A 211 5.46 -14.35 -18.27
CA GLY A 211 6.82 -14.89 -18.26
C GLY A 211 7.59 -14.71 -16.96
N VAL A 212 6.91 -14.50 -15.83
CA VAL A 212 7.56 -14.54 -14.50
C VAL A 212 7.72 -15.99 -14.04
N ALA A 213 8.77 -16.67 -14.51
CA ALA A 213 8.97 -18.10 -14.31
C ALA A 213 9.04 -18.53 -12.83
N GLU A 214 9.55 -17.66 -11.94
CA GLU A 214 9.64 -17.92 -10.51
C GLU A 214 8.27 -18.22 -9.86
N LEU A 215 7.19 -17.70 -10.44
CA LEU A 215 5.84 -17.89 -9.91
C LEU A 215 5.25 -19.28 -10.17
N ASN A 216 5.88 -20.12 -11.01
CA ASN A 216 5.32 -21.41 -11.44
C ASN A 216 5.01 -22.36 -10.27
N ARG A 217 5.85 -22.35 -9.22
CA ARG A 217 5.63 -23.16 -8.01
C ARG A 217 4.70 -22.48 -6.99
N PHE A 218 4.46 -21.18 -7.15
CA PHE A 218 3.75 -20.37 -6.16
C PHE A 218 2.27 -20.15 -6.53
N CYS A 219 1.96 -19.89 -7.81
CA CYS A 219 0.59 -19.65 -8.25
C CYS A 219 -0.38 -20.81 -7.95
N PRO A 220 -0.01 -22.10 -8.11
CA PRO A 220 -0.89 -23.21 -7.76
C PRO A 220 -1.31 -23.19 -6.29
N ILE A 221 -0.41 -22.79 -5.38
CA ILE A 221 -0.71 -22.67 -3.94
C ILE A 221 -1.73 -21.55 -3.72
N LEU A 222 -1.57 -20.39 -4.37
CA LEU A 222 -2.53 -19.30 -4.28
C LEU A 222 -3.91 -19.68 -4.83
N ARG A 223 -3.96 -20.44 -5.94
CA ARG A 223 -5.23 -20.95 -6.48
C ARG A 223 -5.95 -21.82 -5.47
N LEU A 224 -5.26 -22.77 -4.84
CA LEU A 224 -5.83 -23.64 -3.80
C LEU A 224 -6.36 -22.84 -2.61
N MET A 225 -5.67 -21.77 -2.21
CA MET A 225 -6.12 -20.89 -1.13
C MET A 225 -7.34 -20.04 -1.49
N SER A 226 -7.55 -19.80 -2.80
CA SER A 226 -8.66 -19.04 -3.36
C SER A 226 -9.90 -19.87 -3.70
N ALA A 227 -9.83 -21.21 -3.58
CA ALA A 227 -10.98 -22.07 -3.68
C ALA A 227 -11.98 -21.77 -2.53
N PRO A 228 -13.29 -21.73 -2.83
CA PRO A 228 -14.33 -21.39 -1.86
C PRO A 228 -14.38 -22.33 -0.65
#